data_AF-A0A6N0LUT2-F1
#
_entry.id   AF-A0A6N0LUT2-F1
#
_cell.length_a   1.000
_cell.length_b   1.000
_cell.length_c   1.000
_cell.angle_alpha   90.00
_cell.angle_beta   90.00
_cell.angle_gamma   90.00
#
_symmetry.space_group_name_H-M   'P 1'
#
loop_
_entity.id
_entity.type
_entity.pdbx_description
1 polymer ?
#
loop_
_entity_poly.entity_id
_entity_poly.type
_entity_poly.pdbx_seq_one_letter_code
_entity_poly.pdbx_strand_id
1 'polypeptide(L)'
;MNTLLKDVFGVFKFTEGLYAGIRKVLVPPKAYSWQTFIYLSVFSWVLSYLATGYIKDIIAFFGWLFLIAGTAWYTTQDPLRVPGTFMPVGAVITGFLVSVFAFGDQQDVITPRTIVFWPTISALITAIPEFIEGTDTDAKARIPKPQDRQRIIILVASSMLLSCWIQFYFVMDHWFQQYPSLQADTFKRSTFVVRTEERVKIPQNGVVILERLQPIVVEQINQTPWSEVEKWLLEAKQRVGTLGREVIQKSLGKYEEKDLWRIEPRVANTKSGYILDLLSIWIGPSSNPRGYYLKKSCRIEPVAATSNSGNKITVAEIECDRASKLIAGSPPPQQ
;
A
#
# COMPACT_ATOMS: atom_id res chain seq x y z
N MET A 1 -23.85 -14.93 61.34
CA MET A 1 -24.47 -13.66 60.92
C MET A 1 -23.50 -12.46 60.93
N ASN A 2 -22.38 -12.49 61.67
CA ASN A 2 -21.42 -11.38 61.75
C ASN A 2 -20.38 -11.28 60.61
N THR A 3 -20.21 -12.32 59.80
CA THR A 3 -19.26 -12.33 58.68
C THR A 3 -19.83 -11.70 57.41
N LEU A 4 -21.08 -12.00 57.07
CA LEU A 4 -21.78 -11.42 55.91
C LEU A 4 -21.94 -9.89 55.99
N LEU A 5 -22.21 -9.34 57.18
CA LEU A 5 -22.30 -7.89 57.37
C LEU A 5 -20.95 -7.19 57.17
N LYS A 6 -19.84 -7.85 57.53
CA LYS A 6 -18.49 -7.28 57.41
C LYS A 6 -18.03 -7.25 55.95
N ASP A 7 -18.40 -8.26 55.16
CA ASP A 7 -18.13 -8.30 53.72
C ASP A 7 -18.98 -7.28 52.95
N VAL A 8 -20.25 -7.09 53.32
CA VAL A 8 -21.11 -6.06 52.69
C VAL A 8 -20.58 -4.65 52.97
N PHE A 9 -20.14 -4.35 54.20
CA PHE A 9 -19.51 -3.07 54.52
C PHE A 9 -18.14 -2.88 53.83
N GLY A 10 -17.38 -3.95 53.63
CA GLY A 10 -16.12 -3.93 52.86
C GLY A 10 -16.35 -3.60 51.38
N VAL A 11 -17.36 -4.22 50.76
CA VAL A 11 -17.75 -3.93 49.38
C VAL A 11 -18.29 -2.51 49.25
N PHE A 12 -19.08 -2.00 50.21
CA PHE A 12 -19.54 -0.61 50.21
C PHE A 12 -18.39 0.41 50.31
N LYS A 13 -17.38 0.16 51.15
CA LYS A 13 -16.19 1.03 51.22
C LYS A 13 -15.35 0.96 49.96
N PHE A 14 -15.27 -0.21 49.33
CA PHE A 14 -14.57 -0.38 48.07
C PHE A 14 -15.29 0.36 46.94
N THR A 15 -16.62 0.24 46.83
CA THR A 15 -17.41 0.97 45.82
C THR A 15 -17.44 2.47 46.07
N GLU A 16 -17.48 2.91 47.33
CA GLU A 16 -17.38 4.32 47.70
C GLU A 16 -15.98 4.90 47.40
N GLY A 17 -14.92 4.12 47.63
CA GLY A 17 -13.55 4.46 47.21
C GLY A 17 -13.37 4.50 45.70
N LEU A 18 -13.98 3.56 44.97
CA LEU A 18 -14.01 3.52 43.50
C LEU A 18 -14.81 4.70 42.93
N TYR A 19 -15.97 4.99 43.53
CA TYR A 19 -16.80 6.12 43.16
C TYR A 19 -16.12 7.45 43.46
N ALA A 20 -15.43 7.58 44.59
CA ALA A 20 -14.64 8.77 44.92
C ALA A 20 -13.43 8.93 43.97
N GLY A 21 -12.76 7.84 43.60
CA GLY A 21 -11.70 7.83 42.60
C GLY A 21 -12.21 8.24 41.21
N ILE A 22 -13.31 7.66 40.77
CA ILE A 22 -13.99 8.02 39.51
C ILE A 22 -14.44 9.48 39.56
N ARG A 23 -15.08 9.94 40.65
CA ARG A 23 -15.53 11.33 40.81
C ARG A 23 -14.38 12.32 40.77
N LYS A 24 -13.22 11.98 41.32
CA LYS A 24 -12.02 12.83 41.30
C LYS A 24 -11.37 12.92 39.91
N VAL A 25 -11.57 11.90 39.08
CA VAL A 25 -11.13 11.87 37.67
C VAL A 25 -12.15 12.52 36.73
N LEU A 26 -13.45 12.33 37.01
CA LEU A 26 -14.55 12.71 36.12
C LEU A 26 -15.10 14.13 36.39
N VAL A 27 -15.04 14.61 37.63
CA VAL A 27 -15.56 15.95 38.00
C VAL A 27 -14.40 16.96 37.99
N PRO A 28 -14.43 17.96 37.09
CA PRO A 28 -13.35 18.91 36.98
C PRO A 28 -13.24 19.77 38.26
N PRO A 29 -12.01 20.03 38.76
CA PRO A 29 -11.82 20.81 39.98
C PRO A 29 -12.18 22.30 39.80
N LYS A 30 -12.30 22.79 38.56
CA LYS A 30 -12.70 24.15 38.17
C LYS A 30 -13.45 24.13 36.82
N ALA A 31 -14.39 25.05 36.60
CA ALA A 31 -15.17 25.14 35.35
C ALA A 31 -14.29 25.34 34.10
N TYR A 32 -13.16 26.07 34.25
CA TYR A 32 -12.10 26.16 33.26
C TYR A 32 -11.05 25.07 33.50
N SER A 33 -11.19 23.95 32.80
CA SER A 33 -10.23 22.84 32.83
C SER A 33 -10.14 22.19 31.45
N TRP A 34 -9.02 21.54 31.14
CA TRP A 34 -8.85 20.75 29.91
C TRP A 34 -9.92 19.67 29.75
N GLN A 35 -10.42 19.13 30.87
CA GLN A 35 -11.50 18.14 30.90
C GLN A 35 -12.81 18.70 30.35
N THR A 36 -13.12 19.98 30.61
CA THR A 36 -14.31 20.65 30.08
C THR A 36 -14.28 20.67 28.55
N PHE A 37 -13.14 20.96 27.92
CA PHE A 37 -12.99 20.95 26.47
C PHE A 37 -13.14 19.55 25.87
N ILE A 38 -12.59 18.52 26.52
CA ILE A 38 -12.76 17.14 26.07
C ILE A 38 -14.23 16.70 26.21
N TYR A 39 -14.91 17.04 27.29
CA TYR A 39 -16.34 16.75 27.43
C TYR A 39 -17.19 17.48 26.41
N LEU A 40 -16.86 18.73 26.10
CA LEU A 40 -17.57 19.52 25.11
C LEU A 40 -17.33 18.95 23.70
N SER A 41 -16.14 18.42 23.43
CA SER A 41 -15.87 17.64 22.22
C SER A 41 -16.73 16.38 22.10
N VAL A 42 -16.77 15.56 23.15
CA VAL A 42 -17.59 14.33 23.17
C VAL A 42 -19.07 14.67 23.01
N PHE A 43 -19.53 15.72 23.69
CA PHE A 43 -20.90 16.22 23.58
C PHE A 43 -21.22 16.69 22.15
N SER A 44 -20.34 17.50 21.55
CA SER A 44 -20.48 17.91 20.14
C SER A 44 -20.48 16.70 19.20
N TRP A 45 -19.64 15.70 19.44
CA TRP A 45 -19.63 14.48 18.64
C TRP A 45 -20.96 13.71 18.71
N VAL A 46 -21.54 13.55 19.92
CA VAL A 46 -22.86 12.93 20.12
C VAL A 46 -23.96 13.73 19.42
N LEU A 47 -23.92 15.06 19.52
CA LEU A 47 -24.89 15.92 18.83
C LEU A 47 -24.74 15.86 17.31
N SER A 48 -23.50 15.76 16.80
CA SER A 48 -23.23 15.60 15.38
C SER A 48 -23.80 14.28 14.85
N TYR A 49 -23.72 13.19 15.63
CA TYR A 49 -24.34 11.92 15.26
C TYR A 49 -25.87 12.01 15.11
N LEU A 50 -26.53 12.82 15.95
CA LEU A 50 -27.97 13.01 15.95
C LEU A 50 -28.45 14.10 14.96
N ALA A 51 -27.53 14.93 14.46
CA ALA A 51 -27.82 16.01 13.53
C ALA A 51 -27.80 15.53 12.07
N THR A 52 -28.58 16.20 11.21
CA THR A 52 -28.66 15.91 9.78
C THR A 52 -28.26 17.14 8.94
N GLY A 53 -27.68 16.90 7.75
CA GLY A 53 -27.26 17.95 6.82
C GLY A 53 -26.05 18.77 7.29
N TYR A 54 -25.91 19.99 6.78
CA TYR A 54 -24.75 20.87 7.03
C TYR A 54 -24.47 21.18 8.52
N ILE A 55 -25.49 21.11 9.36
CA ILE A 55 -25.37 21.35 10.81
C ILE A 55 -24.52 20.25 11.46
N LYS A 56 -24.57 19.02 10.95
CA LYS A 56 -23.74 17.90 11.40
C LYS A 56 -22.24 18.22 11.29
N ASP A 57 -21.84 18.76 10.15
CA ASP A 57 -20.43 19.02 9.83
C ASP A 57 -19.88 20.19 10.67
N ILE A 58 -20.70 21.23 10.88
CA ILE A 58 -20.34 22.36 11.76
C ILE A 58 -20.14 21.88 13.21
N ILE A 59 -21.06 21.06 13.72
CA ILE A 59 -20.96 20.52 15.08
C ILE A 59 -19.75 19.57 15.20
N ALA A 60 -19.49 18.73 14.19
CA ALA A 60 -18.31 17.87 14.17
C ALA A 60 -17.01 18.69 14.17
N PHE A 61 -16.95 19.77 13.38
CA PHE A 61 -15.82 20.69 13.33
C PHE A 61 -15.51 21.29 14.70
N PHE A 62 -16.53 21.81 15.39
CA PHE A 62 -16.35 22.31 16.76
C PHE A 62 -15.95 21.21 17.73
N GLY A 63 -16.52 20.01 17.59
CA GLY A 63 -16.12 18.84 18.37
C GLY A 63 -14.63 18.53 18.24
N TRP A 64 -14.09 18.55 17.02
CA TRP A 64 -12.65 18.38 16.78
C TRP A 64 -11.81 19.53 17.33
N LEU A 65 -12.24 20.78 17.18
CA LEU A 65 -11.53 21.93 17.74
C LEU A 65 -11.42 21.85 19.27
N PHE A 66 -12.51 21.50 19.95
CA PHE A 66 -12.50 21.34 21.40
C PHE A 66 -11.64 20.14 21.83
N LEU A 67 -11.57 19.08 21.03
CA LEU A 67 -10.69 17.95 21.28
C LEU A 67 -9.22 18.36 21.17
N ILE A 68 -8.85 19.06 20.11
CA ILE A 68 -7.48 19.54 19.88
C ILE A 68 -7.09 20.55 20.97
N ALA A 69 -7.96 21.50 21.31
CA ALA A 69 -7.69 22.48 22.34
C ALA A 69 -7.58 21.85 23.74
N GLY A 70 -8.47 20.92 24.07
CA GLY A 70 -8.45 20.19 25.34
C GLY A 70 -7.22 19.30 25.50
N THR A 71 -6.84 18.58 24.45
CA THR A 71 -5.63 17.73 24.45
C THR A 71 -4.36 18.57 24.45
N ALA A 72 -4.31 19.68 23.70
CA ALA A 72 -3.20 20.63 23.76
C ALA A 72 -3.01 21.15 25.18
N TRP A 73 -4.06 21.67 25.79
CA TRP A 73 -4.03 22.19 27.17
C TRP A 73 -3.61 21.12 28.19
N TYR A 74 -4.19 19.92 28.12
CA TYR A 74 -3.85 18.80 29.01
C TYR A 74 -2.34 18.53 28.97
N THR A 75 -1.77 18.56 27.77
CA THR A 75 -0.38 18.19 27.57
C THR A 75 0.62 19.29 27.88
N THR A 76 0.19 20.56 27.95
CA THR A 76 0.99 21.67 28.46
C THR A 76 1.14 21.61 29.99
N GLN A 77 0.20 20.96 30.70
CA GLN A 77 0.21 20.89 32.17
C GLN A 77 1.17 19.82 32.72
N ASP A 78 1.35 18.69 32.03
CA ASP A 78 2.28 17.60 32.42
C ASP A 78 3.16 17.18 31.22
N PRO A 79 4.30 17.86 30.97
CA PRO A 79 5.14 17.59 29.81
C PRO A 79 6.00 16.33 30.00
N LEU A 80 5.40 15.16 29.79
CA LEU A 80 6.16 13.94 29.55
C LEU A 80 6.89 14.10 28.21
N ARG A 81 8.21 13.93 28.20
CA ARG A 81 9.05 14.06 27.01
C ARG A 81 9.32 12.70 26.40
N VAL A 82 9.31 12.63 25.07
CA VAL A 82 9.67 11.40 24.36
C VAL A 82 11.17 11.14 24.57
N PRO A 83 11.58 9.95 25.05
CA PRO A 83 12.99 9.65 25.30
C PRO A 83 13.81 9.80 24.02
N GLY A 84 14.90 10.59 24.07
CA GLY A 84 15.80 10.85 22.94
C GLY A 84 15.44 12.07 22.07
N THR A 85 14.33 12.77 22.32
CA THR A 85 14.00 14.03 21.63
C THR A 85 13.56 15.11 22.62
N PHE A 86 13.59 16.38 22.21
CA PHE A 86 13.07 17.51 23.00
C PHE A 86 11.53 17.66 22.90
N MET A 87 10.86 16.65 22.36
CA MET A 87 9.45 16.71 22.00
C MET A 87 8.56 16.28 23.18
N PRO A 88 7.59 17.10 23.61
CA PRO A 88 6.59 16.64 24.56
C PRO A 88 5.69 15.62 23.87
N VAL A 89 5.40 14.51 24.55
CA VAL A 89 4.43 13.47 24.12
C VAL A 89 3.09 14.13 23.75
N GLY A 90 2.77 15.23 24.41
CA GLY A 90 1.67 16.11 24.08
C GLY A 90 1.63 16.65 22.66
N ALA A 91 2.74 17.22 22.20
CA ALA A 91 2.83 17.77 20.85
C ALA A 91 2.70 16.66 19.79
N VAL A 92 3.12 15.44 20.12
CA VAL A 92 2.96 14.27 19.25
C VAL A 92 1.49 13.86 19.15
N ILE A 93 0.78 13.75 20.27
CA ILE A 93 -0.64 13.36 20.30
C ILE A 93 -1.50 14.44 19.64
N THR A 94 -1.27 15.71 19.97
CA THR A 94 -1.99 16.84 19.39
C THR A 94 -1.67 16.99 17.90
N GLY A 95 -0.42 16.82 17.49
CA GLY A 95 -0.04 16.82 16.09
C GLY A 95 -0.68 15.69 15.29
N PHE A 96 -0.85 14.51 15.90
CA PHE A 96 -1.61 13.40 15.30
C PHE A 96 -3.08 13.80 15.09
N LEU A 97 -3.73 14.33 16.13
CA LEU A 97 -5.13 14.76 16.06
C LEU A 97 -5.35 15.86 15.03
N VAL A 98 -4.44 16.84 14.95
CA VAL A 98 -4.48 17.89 13.92
C VAL A 98 -4.28 17.30 12.53
N SER A 99 -3.41 16.31 12.37
CA SER A 99 -3.17 15.64 11.08
C SER A 99 -4.38 14.81 10.64
N VAL A 100 -5.05 14.13 11.58
CA VAL A 100 -6.30 13.38 11.33
C VAL A 100 -7.40 14.35 10.93
N PHE A 101 -7.54 15.46 11.66
CA PHE A 101 -8.55 16.47 11.36
C PHE A 101 -8.33 17.13 9.99
N ALA A 102 -7.07 17.44 9.63
CA ALA A 102 -6.75 18.14 8.38
C ALA A 102 -6.80 17.24 7.13
N PHE A 103 -6.48 15.95 7.27
CA PHE A 103 -6.30 15.03 6.13
C PHE A 103 -7.14 13.74 6.20
N GLY A 104 -7.97 13.58 7.22
CA GLY A 104 -8.92 12.47 7.33
C GLY A 104 -10.04 12.60 6.31
N ASP A 105 -10.52 11.47 5.80
CA ASP A 105 -11.65 11.40 4.87
C ASP A 105 -12.84 10.67 5.53
N GLN A 106 -14.04 10.77 4.95
CA GLN A 106 -15.25 10.13 5.49
C GLN A 106 -15.19 8.59 5.45
N GLN A 107 -14.43 8.01 4.52
CA GLN A 107 -14.26 6.55 4.41
C GLN A 107 -13.12 6.02 5.28
N ASP A 108 -12.00 6.74 5.34
CA ASP A 108 -10.82 6.37 6.13
C ASP A 108 -10.36 7.54 7.01
N VAL A 109 -10.48 7.36 8.33
CA VAL A 109 -10.05 8.36 9.32
C VAL A 109 -8.53 8.51 9.32
N ILE A 110 -7.79 7.46 8.95
CA ILE A 110 -6.32 7.46 8.89
C ILE A 110 -5.87 7.27 7.45
N THR A 111 -5.67 8.38 6.76
CA THR A 111 -5.13 8.41 5.40
C THR A 111 -3.59 8.32 5.45
N PRO A 112 -2.90 7.76 4.43
CA PRO A 112 -1.44 7.82 4.34
C PRO A 112 -0.87 9.24 4.53
N ARG A 113 -1.58 10.27 4.05
CA ARG A 113 -1.21 11.69 4.24
C ARG A 113 -1.16 12.10 5.70
N THR A 114 -2.09 11.63 6.52
CA THR A 114 -2.14 11.88 7.96
C THR A 114 -0.86 11.39 8.65
N ILE A 115 -0.43 10.18 8.31
CA ILE A 115 0.78 9.57 8.89
C ILE A 115 2.05 10.28 8.38
N VAL A 116 2.06 10.68 7.11
CA VAL A 116 3.20 11.41 6.51
C VAL A 116 3.41 12.78 7.16
N PHE A 117 2.36 13.59 7.36
CA PHE A 117 2.51 14.94 7.92
C PHE A 117 2.57 15.00 9.44
N TRP A 118 2.20 13.92 10.12
CA TRP A 118 2.16 13.86 11.58
C TRP A 118 3.48 14.28 12.25
N PRO A 119 4.66 13.77 11.87
CA PRO A 119 5.93 14.20 12.48
C PRO A 119 6.18 15.71 12.34
N THR A 120 5.95 16.27 11.15
CA THR A 120 6.17 17.70 10.89
C THR A 120 5.20 18.60 11.65
N ILE A 121 3.91 18.27 11.70
CA ILE A 121 2.91 19.06 12.42
C ILE A 121 3.21 19.02 13.93
N SER A 122 3.60 17.86 14.45
CA SER A 122 3.96 17.70 15.85
C SER A 122 5.20 18.56 16.20
N ALA A 123 6.20 18.62 15.30
CA ALA A 123 7.40 19.45 15.49
C ALA A 123 7.06 20.95 15.48
N LEU A 124 6.15 21.37 14.59
CA LEU A 124 5.66 22.75 14.56
C LEU A 124 4.94 23.12 15.86
N ILE A 125 4.04 22.26 16.36
CA ILE A 125 3.33 22.49 17.63
C ILE A 125 4.31 22.62 18.79
N THR A 126 5.37 21.81 18.81
CA THR A 126 6.43 21.88 19.82
C THR A 126 7.17 23.22 19.78
N ALA A 127 7.31 23.83 18.60
CA ALA A 127 8.04 25.08 18.43
C ALA A 127 7.20 26.33 18.80
N ILE A 128 5.86 26.27 18.71
CA ILE A 128 4.97 27.43 18.93
C ILE A 128 5.24 28.15 20.26
N PRO A 129 5.36 27.47 21.43
CA PRO A 129 5.57 28.16 22.70
C PRO A 129 6.87 28.98 22.77
N GLU A 130 7.91 28.59 22.04
CA GLU A 130 9.20 29.30 22.04
C GLU A 130 9.15 30.66 21.31
N PHE A 131 8.09 30.91 20.53
CA PHE A 131 7.85 32.20 19.86
C PHE A 131 6.91 33.12 20.64
N ILE A 132 6.32 32.65 21.75
CA ILE A 132 5.31 33.36 22.53
C ILE A 132 5.73 33.41 24.00
N GLU A 133 6.07 34.58 24.51
CA GLU A 133 6.28 34.82 25.95
C GLU A 133 5.07 35.59 26.51
N GLY A 134 4.44 35.08 27.57
CA GLY A 134 3.35 35.76 28.27
C GLY A 134 2.58 34.85 29.23
N THR A 135 2.60 35.17 30.52
CA THR A 135 1.64 34.65 31.52
C THR A 135 0.33 35.44 31.41
N ASP A 136 -0.73 34.73 31.02
CA ASP A 136 -2.18 35.01 31.06
C ASP A 136 -2.75 36.36 30.58
N THR A 137 -2.02 37.47 30.42
CA THR A 137 -2.63 38.76 30.02
C THR A 137 -1.89 39.59 28.98
N ASP A 138 -0.63 39.32 28.65
CA ASP A 138 0.13 40.05 27.60
C ASP A 138 1.00 39.08 26.78
N ALA A 139 0.46 38.55 25.68
CA ALA A 139 1.23 37.74 24.73
C ALA A 139 2.02 38.65 23.77
N LYS A 140 3.35 38.66 23.89
CA LYS A 140 4.22 39.38 22.94
C LYS A 140 5.00 38.39 22.10
N ALA A 141 4.89 38.51 20.77
CA ALA A 141 5.67 37.72 19.84
C ALA A 141 7.16 38.07 20.02
N ARG A 142 7.98 37.09 20.39
CA ARG A 142 9.42 37.26 20.57
C ARG A 142 10.14 36.37 19.58
N ILE A 143 11.24 36.90 19.03
CA ILE A 143 12.13 36.07 18.22
C ILE A 143 13.03 35.26 19.19
N PRO A 144 13.01 33.92 19.16
CA PRO A 144 13.73 33.09 20.12
C PRO A 144 15.24 33.33 20.10
N LYS A 145 15.94 32.92 21.15
CA LYS A 145 17.40 33.03 21.24
C LYS A 145 18.07 32.18 20.15
N PRO A 146 19.29 32.53 19.69
CA PRO A 146 19.97 31.79 18.62
C PRO A 146 20.11 30.29 18.86
N GLN A 147 20.32 29.87 20.11
CA GLN A 147 20.46 28.46 20.49
C GLN A 147 19.13 27.70 20.33
N ASP A 148 18.01 28.31 20.73
CA ASP A 148 16.68 27.69 20.62
C ASP A 148 16.20 27.64 19.16
N ARG A 149 16.57 28.64 18.34
CA ARG A 149 16.36 28.59 16.89
C ARG A 149 17.04 27.38 16.25
N GLN A 150 18.30 27.13 16.59
CA GLN A 150 19.04 26.01 16.03
C GLN A 150 18.39 24.68 16.44
N ARG A 151 17.93 24.54 17.69
CA ARG A 151 17.22 23.35 18.17
C ARG A 151 15.89 23.14 17.43
N ILE A 152 15.10 24.19 17.24
CA ILE A 152 13.83 24.12 16.50
C ILE A 152 14.08 23.73 15.04
N ILE A 153 15.08 24.34 14.38
CA ILE A 153 15.42 24.02 12.99
C ILE A 153 15.84 22.55 12.87
N ILE A 154 16.68 22.05 13.77
CA ILE A 154 17.09 20.63 13.77
C ILE A 154 15.89 19.71 14.01
N LEU A 155 15.01 20.05 14.95
CA LEU A 155 13.80 19.27 15.23
C LEU A 155 12.89 19.20 14.00
N VAL A 156 12.55 20.35 13.41
CA VAL A 156 11.69 20.42 12.22
C VAL A 156 12.34 19.68 11.04
N ALA A 157 13.62 19.92 10.77
CA ALA A 157 14.34 19.24 9.69
C ALA A 157 14.38 17.72 9.87
N SER A 158 14.64 17.24 11.09
CA SER A 158 14.63 15.81 11.39
C SER A 158 13.23 15.19 11.23
N SER A 159 12.18 15.90 11.65
CA SER A 159 10.80 15.45 11.48
C SER A 159 10.38 15.42 10.00
N MET A 160 10.86 16.36 9.19
CA MET A 160 10.61 16.42 7.75
C MET A 160 11.34 15.28 7.02
N LEU A 161 12.56 14.95 7.44
CA LEU A 161 13.26 13.77 6.93
C LEU A 161 12.48 12.49 7.25
N LEU A 162 11.97 12.33 8.48
CA LEU A 162 11.12 11.20 8.84
C LEU A 162 9.85 11.14 7.98
N SER A 163 9.16 12.26 7.79
CA SER A 163 8.00 12.37 6.90
C SER A 163 8.33 11.95 5.47
N CYS A 164 9.50 12.34 4.95
CA CYS A 164 9.95 11.93 3.61
C CYS A 164 10.15 10.41 3.52
N TRP A 165 10.76 9.79 4.54
CA TRP A 165 10.93 8.33 4.60
C TRP A 165 9.60 7.59 4.67
N ILE A 166 8.66 8.08 5.47
CA ILE A 166 7.30 7.51 5.58
C ILE A 166 6.56 7.64 4.23
N GLN A 167 6.65 8.80 3.58
CA GLN A 167 6.05 9.02 2.27
C GLN A 167 6.66 8.07 1.23
N PHE A 168 7.97 7.93 1.23
CA PHE A 168 8.68 7.00 0.36
C PHE A 168 8.19 5.56 0.57
N TYR A 169 7.99 5.13 1.82
CA TYR A 169 7.42 3.82 2.12
C TYR A 169 6.04 3.61 1.48
N PHE A 170 5.10 4.55 1.65
CA PHE A 170 3.77 4.42 1.06
C PHE A 170 3.78 4.43 -0.47
N VAL A 171 4.65 5.23 -1.08
CA VAL A 171 4.82 5.24 -2.54
C VAL A 171 5.34 3.89 -3.03
N MET A 172 6.34 3.34 -2.35
CA MET A 172 6.90 2.03 -2.70
C MET A 172 5.88 0.90 -2.51
N ASP A 173 5.14 0.91 -1.41
CA ASP A 173 4.09 -0.09 -1.15
C ASP A 173 3.01 -0.03 -2.24
N HIS A 174 2.55 1.16 -2.60
CA HIS A 174 1.60 1.35 -3.69
C HIS A 174 2.11 0.82 -5.03
N TRP A 175 3.38 1.09 -5.36
CA TRP A 175 4.01 0.54 -6.56
C TRP A 175 4.07 -0.99 -6.54
N PHE A 176 4.37 -1.61 -5.41
CA PHE A 176 4.40 -3.07 -5.32
C PHE A 176 3.02 -3.73 -5.41
N GLN A 177 1.97 -3.04 -4.98
CA GLN A 177 0.59 -3.50 -5.15
C GLN A 177 0.13 -3.42 -6.61
N GLN A 178 0.50 -2.35 -7.32
CA GLN A 178 0.12 -2.13 -8.73
C GLN A 178 0.99 -2.92 -9.73
N TYR A 179 2.27 -3.12 -9.39
CA TYR A 179 3.28 -3.75 -10.25
C TYR A 179 4.00 -4.89 -9.49
N PRO A 180 3.30 -5.98 -9.15
CA PRO A 180 3.90 -7.11 -8.43
C PRO A 180 5.08 -7.74 -9.18
N SER A 181 5.15 -7.60 -10.51
CA SER A 181 6.28 -8.11 -11.31
C SER A 181 7.61 -7.41 -10.99
N LEU A 182 7.60 -6.20 -10.42
CA LEU A 182 8.81 -5.51 -9.94
C LEU A 182 9.46 -6.23 -8.75
N GLN A 183 8.72 -7.05 -8.02
CA GLN A 183 9.27 -7.80 -6.89
C GLN A 183 10.27 -8.88 -7.34
N ALA A 184 10.08 -9.44 -8.55
CA ALA A 184 10.98 -10.45 -9.12
C ALA A 184 12.29 -9.85 -9.65
N ASP A 185 12.35 -8.52 -9.81
CA ASP A 185 13.50 -7.84 -10.36
C ASP A 185 14.69 -7.77 -9.37
N THR A 186 15.91 -7.43 -9.79
CA THR A 186 17.09 -7.45 -8.91
C THR A 186 17.52 -6.05 -8.45
N PHE A 187 17.33 -5.72 -7.17
CA PHE A 187 17.81 -4.44 -6.59
C PHE A 187 19.22 -4.50 -5.98
N LYS A 188 20.05 -5.48 -6.36
CA LYS A 188 21.41 -5.68 -5.79
C LYS A 188 22.35 -4.48 -5.95
N ARG A 189 22.09 -3.59 -6.92
CA ARG A 189 22.87 -2.36 -7.15
C ARG A 189 22.22 -1.11 -6.56
N SER A 190 21.12 -1.24 -5.84
CA SER A 190 20.45 -0.11 -5.19
C SER A 190 21.18 0.27 -3.91
N THR A 191 21.51 1.56 -3.75
CA THR A 191 22.02 2.14 -2.50
C THR A 191 20.92 2.38 -1.46
N PHE A 192 19.65 2.31 -1.87
CA PHE A 192 18.49 2.69 -1.06
C PHE A 192 17.65 1.50 -0.59
N VAL A 193 17.72 0.36 -1.29
CA VAL A 193 16.87 -0.80 -1.01
C VAL A 193 17.75 -2.03 -0.83
N VAL A 194 17.93 -2.45 0.43
CA VAL A 194 18.60 -3.72 0.76
C VAL A 194 17.52 -4.78 0.96
N ARG A 195 17.60 -5.86 0.18
CA ARG A 195 16.67 -6.98 0.31
C ARG A 195 17.17 -7.98 1.34
N THR A 196 16.39 -8.20 2.38
CA THR A 196 16.67 -9.15 3.47
C THR A 196 16.15 -10.56 3.20
N GLU A 197 15.18 -10.73 2.31
CA GLU A 197 14.61 -12.04 1.93
C GLU A 197 14.98 -12.45 0.50
N GLU A 198 15.25 -13.74 0.31
CA GLU A 198 15.47 -14.36 -0.99
C GLU A 198 14.13 -14.83 -1.57
N ARG A 199 13.47 -13.99 -2.38
CA ARG A 199 12.19 -14.32 -3.04
C ARG A 199 12.30 -14.61 -4.53
N VAL A 200 11.23 -15.27 -5.00
CA VAL A 200 10.99 -15.88 -6.32
C VAL A 200 11.66 -15.14 -7.47
N LYS A 201 12.59 -15.82 -8.15
CA LYS A 201 13.36 -15.29 -9.29
C LYS A 201 12.51 -15.02 -10.54
N ILE A 202 11.24 -15.44 -10.57
CA ILE A 202 10.38 -15.45 -11.75
C ILE A 202 9.10 -14.65 -11.45
N PRO A 203 8.73 -13.66 -12.28
CA PRO A 203 7.50 -12.87 -12.08
C PRO A 203 6.26 -13.73 -12.30
N GLN A 204 5.40 -13.82 -11.28
CA GLN A 204 4.22 -14.68 -11.28
C GLN A 204 3.22 -14.30 -12.38
N ASN A 205 2.96 -13.01 -12.56
CA ASN A 205 1.99 -12.53 -13.55
C ASN A 205 2.37 -12.88 -14.98
N GLY A 206 3.67 -12.79 -15.30
CA GLY A 206 4.19 -13.24 -16.59
C GLY A 206 4.01 -14.75 -16.82
N VAL A 207 4.12 -15.56 -15.75
CA VAL A 207 3.87 -17.02 -15.81
C VAL A 207 2.39 -17.30 -16.00
N VAL A 208 1.51 -16.64 -15.24
CA VAL A 208 0.04 -16.77 -15.36
C VAL A 208 -0.42 -16.47 -16.79
N ILE A 209 0.13 -15.43 -17.42
CA ILE A 209 -0.16 -15.12 -18.83
C ILE A 209 0.14 -16.34 -19.73
N LEU A 210 1.33 -16.92 -19.62
CA LEU A 210 1.75 -18.05 -20.47
C LEU A 210 0.97 -19.33 -20.15
N GLU A 211 0.66 -19.59 -18.88
CA GLU A 211 -0.14 -20.74 -18.44
C GLU A 211 -1.59 -20.66 -18.93
N ARG A 212 -2.16 -19.45 -19.06
CA ARG A 212 -3.50 -19.25 -19.61
C ARG A 212 -3.52 -19.25 -21.14
N LEU A 213 -2.46 -18.76 -21.77
CA LEU A 213 -2.35 -18.73 -23.24
C LEU A 213 -2.08 -20.10 -23.84
N GLN A 214 -1.21 -20.89 -23.22
CA GLN A 214 -0.82 -22.22 -23.70
C GLN A 214 -2.01 -23.13 -24.06
N PRO A 215 -2.99 -23.38 -23.17
CA PRO A 215 -4.08 -24.30 -23.48
C PRO A 215 -4.91 -23.83 -24.68
N ILE A 216 -5.09 -22.53 -24.85
CA ILE A 216 -5.82 -21.95 -25.99
C ILE A 216 -5.08 -22.22 -27.30
N VAL A 217 -3.75 -22.07 -27.30
CA VAL A 217 -2.91 -22.37 -28.47
C VAL A 217 -2.90 -23.87 -28.76
N VAL A 218 -2.83 -24.72 -27.73
CA VAL A 218 -2.89 -26.17 -27.86
C VAL A 218 -4.22 -26.60 -28.46
N GLU A 219 -5.34 -26.05 -27.98
CA GLU A 219 -6.68 -26.36 -28.50
C GLU A 219 -6.86 -25.98 -29.98
N GLN A 220 -6.23 -24.89 -30.44
CA GLN A 220 -6.30 -24.45 -31.83
C GLN A 220 -5.43 -25.25 -32.80
N ILE A 221 -4.41 -25.96 -32.31
CA ILE A 221 -3.42 -26.66 -33.15
C ILE A 221 -3.58 -28.18 -33.06
N ASN A 222 -3.87 -28.70 -31.86
CA ASN A 222 -3.91 -30.13 -31.63
C ASN A 222 -5.00 -30.80 -32.47
N GLN A 223 -4.68 -31.94 -33.10
CA GLN A 223 -5.58 -32.71 -33.95
C GLN A 223 -6.12 -31.97 -35.19
N THR A 224 -5.56 -30.81 -35.54
CA THR A 224 -5.91 -30.11 -36.77
C THR A 224 -5.09 -30.61 -37.97
N PRO A 225 -5.61 -30.54 -39.21
CA PRO A 225 -4.89 -30.97 -40.40
C PRO A 225 -3.57 -30.21 -40.58
N TRP A 226 -2.49 -30.92 -40.96
CA TRP A 226 -1.14 -30.33 -41.04
C TRP A 226 -1.07 -29.07 -41.92
N SER A 227 -1.77 -29.05 -43.06
CA SER A 227 -1.83 -27.90 -43.96
C SER A 227 -2.44 -26.64 -43.31
N GLU A 228 -3.42 -26.82 -42.42
CA GLU A 228 -4.04 -25.70 -41.70
C GLU A 228 -3.13 -25.16 -40.62
N VAL A 229 -2.34 -26.04 -39.98
CA VAL A 229 -1.35 -25.68 -38.96
C VAL A 229 -0.22 -24.87 -39.56
N GLU A 230 0.29 -25.25 -40.74
CA GLU A 230 1.30 -24.46 -41.45
C GLU A 230 0.79 -23.05 -41.75
N LYS A 231 -0.46 -22.92 -42.21
CA LYS A 231 -1.09 -21.61 -42.42
C LYS A 231 -1.27 -20.84 -41.10
N TRP A 232 -1.68 -21.52 -40.04
CA TRP A 232 -1.83 -20.92 -38.71
C TRP A 232 -0.47 -20.39 -38.19
N LEU A 233 0.62 -21.12 -38.40
CA LEU A 233 1.97 -20.75 -37.98
C LEU A 233 2.50 -19.53 -38.74
N LEU A 234 2.17 -19.39 -40.03
CA LEU A 234 2.48 -18.18 -40.81
C LEU A 234 1.76 -16.94 -40.23
N GLU A 235 0.53 -17.11 -39.75
CA GLU A 235 -0.28 -16.04 -39.16
C GLU A 235 -0.10 -15.90 -37.63
N ALA A 236 0.80 -16.69 -37.01
CA ALA A 236 0.92 -16.81 -35.56
C ALA A 236 1.13 -15.45 -34.88
N LYS A 237 1.93 -14.56 -35.49
CA LYS A 237 2.20 -13.20 -34.95
C LYS A 237 0.92 -12.43 -34.64
N GLN A 238 -0.02 -12.44 -35.57
CA GLN A 238 -1.28 -11.73 -35.40
C GLN A 238 -2.21 -12.49 -34.45
N ARG A 239 -2.36 -13.80 -34.65
CA ARG A 239 -3.27 -14.65 -33.86
C ARG A 239 -2.89 -14.71 -32.38
N VAL A 240 -1.64 -15.08 -32.09
CA VAL A 240 -1.11 -15.14 -30.72
C VAL A 240 -1.05 -13.75 -30.09
N GLY A 241 -0.77 -12.70 -30.87
CA GLY A 241 -0.81 -11.32 -30.40
C GLY A 241 -2.21 -10.85 -30.00
N THR A 242 -3.26 -11.25 -30.72
CA THR A 242 -4.66 -10.96 -30.34
C THR A 242 -5.10 -11.77 -29.13
N LEU A 243 -4.84 -13.08 -29.12
CA LEU A 243 -5.16 -13.97 -28.00
C LEU A 243 -4.44 -13.53 -26.73
N GLY A 244 -3.18 -13.11 -26.88
CA GLY A 244 -2.37 -12.63 -25.77
C GLY A 244 -2.92 -11.39 -25.10
N ARG A 245 -3.40 -10.41 -25.88
CA ARG A 245 -4.06 -9.21 -25.33
C ARG A 245 -5.33 -9.55 -24.57
N GLU A 246 -6.13 -10.49 -25.09
CA GLU A 246 -7.34 -10.96 -24.41
C GLU A 246 -7.02 -11.65 -23.07
N VAL A 247 -6.02 -12.54 -23.06
CA VAL A 247 -5.55 -13.23 -21.85
C VAL A 247 -5.00 -12.25 -20.82
N ILE A 248 -4.22 -11.24 -21.25
CA ILE A 248 -3.70 -10.19 -20.37
C ILE A 248 -4.85 -9.41 -19.75
N GLN A 249 -5.80 -8.92 -20.56
CA GLN A 249 -6.93 -8.13 -20.06
C GLN A 249 -7.78 -8.92 -19.06
N LYS A 250 -8.00 -10.22 -19.31
CA LYS A 250 -8.79 -11.08 -18.43
C LYS A 250 -8.06 -11.47 -17.15
N SER A 251 -6.75 -11.72 -17.22
CA SER A 251 -5.97 -12.24 -16.09
C SER A 251 -5.39 -11.13 -15.20
N LEU A 252 -5.06 -9.99 -15.80
CA LEU A 252 -4.38 -8.86 -15.15
C LEU A 252 -5.23 -7.60 -15.11
N GLY A 253 -6.54 -7.66 -15.42
CA GLY A 253 -7.40 -6.48 -15.48
C GLY A 253 -7.44 -5.62 -14.20
N LYS A 254 -7.08 -6.20 -13.05
CA LYS A 254 -6.97 -5.51 -11.75
C LYS A 254 -5.67 -4.69 -11.60
N TYR A 255 -4.62 -5.02 -12.35
CA TYR A 255 -3.29 -4.42 -12.20
C TYR A 255 -2.97 -3.48 -13.35
N GLU A 256 -2.34 -2.35 -13.04
CA GLU A 256 -1.86 -1.39 -14.04
C GLU A 256 -0.69 -1.97 -14.88
N GLU A 257 0.01 -2.99 -14.36
CA GLU A 257 1.10 -3.62 -15.11
C GLU A 257 0.66 -4.38 -16.37
N LYS A 258 -0.64 -4.59 -16.59
CA LYS A 258 -1.17 -5.28 -17.78
C LYS A 258 -0.67 -4.65 -19.09
N ASP A 259 -0.56 -3.32 -19.12
CA ASP A 259 -0.15 -2.57 -20.31
C ASP A 259 1.37 -2.65 -20.52
N LEU A 260 2.11 -3.16 -19.53
CA LEU A 260 3.56 -3.36 -19.57
C LEU A 260 3.97 -4.78 -19.97
N TRP A 261 2.99 -5.64 -20.27
CA TRP A 261 3.21 -7.00 -20.78
C TRP A 261 2.86 -7.08 -22.26
N ARG A 262 3.74 -7.69 -23.05
CA ARG A 262 3.50 -7.96 -24.47
C ARG A 262 3.76 -9.42 -24.80
N ILE A 263 2.86 -10.03 -25.56
CA ILE A 263 3.05 -11.41 -26.03
C ILE A 263 3.51 -11.42 -27.48
N GLU A 264 4.53 -12.21 -27.76
CA GLU A 264 5.01 -12.45 -29.12
C GLU A 264 5.31 -13.93 -29.34
N PRO A 265 4.85 -14.53 -30.43
CA PRO A 265 5.30 -15.85 -30.85
C PRO A 265 6.62 -15.76 -31.62
N ARG A 266 7.45 -16.79 -31.54
CA ARG A 266 8.55 -17.06 -32.48
C ARG A 266 8.41 -18.46 -33.02
N VAL A 267 8.46 -18.59 -34.33
CA VAL A 267 8.35 -19.86 -35.03
C VAL A 267 9.72 -20.20 -35.60
N ALA A 268 10.23 -21.38 -35.29
CA ALA A 268 11.46 -21.91 -35.86
C ALA A 268 11.14 -23.24 -36.57
N ASN A 269 11.63 -23.39 -37.80
CA ASN A 269 11.50 -24.63 -38.56
C ASN A 269 12.54 -25.65 -38.08
N THR A 270 12.12 -26.90 -37.91
CA THR A 270 12.99 -28.04 -37.58
C THR A 270 12.81 -29.13 -38.63
N LYS A 271 13.77 -30.06 -38.74
CA LYS A 271 13.77 -31.10 -39.80
C LYS A 271 12.48 -31.94 -39.90
N SER A 272 11.72 -32.05 -38.81
CA SER A 272 10.50 -32.88 -38.72
C SER A 272 9.25 -32.09 -38.32
N GLY A 273 9.30 -30.77 -38.20
CA GLY A 273 8.17 -29.98 -37.69
C GLY A 273 8.53 -28.54 -37.32
N TYR A 274 7.80 -27.94 -36.38
CA TYR A 274 8.00 -26.56 -35.97
C TYR A 274 8.17 -26.43 -34.45
N ILE A 275 8.95 -25.45 -34.02
CA ILE A 275 9.00 -25.00 -32.64
C ILE A 275 8.32 -23.64 -32.56
N LEU A 276 7.25 -23.55 -31.76
CA LEU A 276 6.55 -22.32 -31.42
C LEU A 276 6.97 -21.88 -30.01
N ASP A 277 7.79 -20.84 -29.94
CA ASP A 277 8.13 -20.18 -28.68
C ASP A 277 7.11 -19.09 -28.37
N LEU A 278 6.37 -19.25 -27.28
CA LEU A 278 5.51 -18.21 -26.72
C LEU A 278 6.35 -17.34 -25.77
N LEU A 279 6.52 -16.07 -26.14
CA LEU A 279 7.26 -15.10 -25.33
C LEU A 279 6.27 -14.16 -24.63
N SER A 280 6.44 -14.01 -23.31
CA SER A 280 5.83 -12.94 -22.52
C SER A 280 6.92 -11.93 -22.15
N ILE A 281 6.89 -10.77 -22.77
CA ILE A 281 7.92 -9.74 -22.74
C ILE A 281 7.49 -8.64 -21.78
N TRP A 282 8.37 -8.30 -20.84
CA TRP A 282 8.20 -7.15 -19.98
C TRP A 282 8.78 -5.89 -20.65
N ILE A 283 7.93 -4.89 -20.87
CA ILE A 283 8.32 -3.58 -21.42
C ILE A 283 8.38 -2.49 -20.35
N GLY A 284 8.06 -2.83 -19.10
CA GLY A 284 8.10 -1.89 -17.98
C GLY A 284 9.50 -1.61 -17.43
N PRO A 285 9.60 -0.80 -16.37
CA PRO A 285 10.86 -0.54 -15.68
C PRO A 285 11.48 -1.85 -15.20
N SER A 286 12.79 -2.01 -15.38
CA SER A 286 13.53 -3.13 -14.78
C SER A 286 14.98 -2.78 -14.50
N SER A 287 15.62 -3.55 -13.64
CA SER A 287 17.02 -3.42 -13.23
C SER A 287 17.98 -3.68 -14.38
N ASN A 288 17.53 -4.44 -15.38
CA ASN A 288 18.24 -4.62 -16.62
C ASN A 288 17.70 -3.63 -17.67
N PRO A 289 18.51 -2.70 -18.20
CA PRO A 289 18.04 -1.75 -19.22
C PRO A 289 17.55 -2.43 -20.51
N ARG A 290 17.90 -3.70 -20.74
CA ARG A 290 17.42 -4.50 -21.88
C ARG A 290 16.11 -5.24 -21.61
N GLY A 291 15.55 -5.12 -20.40
CA GLY A 291 14.35 -5.83 -19.99
C GLY A 291 14.59 -7.32 -19.71
N TYR A 292 13.49 -8.06 -19.70
CA TYR A 292 13.47 -9.52 -19.59
C TYR A 292 12.24 -10.08 -20.28
N TYR A 293 12.25 -11.37 -20.56
CA TYR A 293 11.10 -12.09 -21.09
C TYR A 293 11.02 -13.50 -20.53
N LEU A 294 9.80 -14.02 -20.47
CA LEU A 294 9.53 -15.41 -20.19
C LEU A 294 9.31 -16.14 -21.50
N LYS A 295 9.94 -17.30 -21.63
CA LYS A 295 9.82 -18.16 -22.81
C LYS A 295 9.18 -19.49 -22.40
N LYS A 296 8.19 -19.91 -23.18
CA LYS A 296 7.62 -21.26 -23.13
C LYS A 296 7.61 -21.84 -24.53
N SER A 297 8.32 -22.95 -24.74
CA SER A 297 8.49 -23.58 -26.04
C SER A 297 7.46 -24.69 -26.24
N CYS A 298 6.89 -24.77 -27.44
CA CYS A 298 5.99 -25.83 -27.86
C CYS A 298 6.51 -26.46 -29.15
N ARG A 299 6.66 -27.79 -29.16
CA ARG A 299 7.05 -28.57 -30.33
C ARG A 299 5.79 -29.05 -31.04
N ILE A 300 5.75 -28.86 -32.35
CA ILE A 300 4.61 -29.19 -33.21
C ILE A 300 5.11 -30.17 -34.27
N GLU A 301 4.55 -31.38 -34.29
CA GLU A 301 4.98 -32.45 -35.19
C GLU A 301 3.80 -33.04 -35.98
N PRO A 302 4.02 -33.44 -37.24
CA PRO A 302 3.03 -34.14 -38.03
C PRO A 302 2.94 -35.60 -37.59
N VAL A 303 1.74 -36.05 -37.25
CA VAL A 303 1.43 -37.42 -36.84
C VAL A 303 0.36 -38.00 -37.77
N ALA A 304 0.54 -39.26 -38.16
CA ALA A 304 -0.44 -39.96 -38.98
C ALA A 304 -1.65 -40.35 -38.13
N ALA A 305 -2.83 -39.83 -38.48
CA ALA A 305 -4.11 -40.19 -37.89
C ALA A 305 -5.01 -40.89 -38.91
N THR A 306 -5.95 -41.69 -38.40
CA THR A 306 -6.95 -42.37 -39.24
C THR A 306 -8.25 -41.61 -39.14
N SER A 307 -8.77 -41.13 -40.28
CA SER A 307 -10.08 -40.51 -40.36
C SER A 307 -11.20 -41.51 -40.06
N ASN A 308 -12.37 -41.02 -39.62
CA ASN A 308 -13.60 -41.81 -39.51
C ASN A 308 -14.01 -42.48 -40.85
N SER A 309 -13.50 -41.98 -41.97
CA SER A 309 -13.68 -42.54 -43.32
C SER A 309 -12.61 -43.58 -43.75
N GLY A 310 -11.67 -43.94 -42.88
CA GLY A 310 -10.60 -44.91 -43.16
C GLY A 310 -9.40 -44.35 -43.93
N ASN A 311 -9.41 -43.07 -44.31
CA ASN A 311 -8.28 -42.41 -44.96
C ASN A 311 -7.19 -42.02 -43.95
N LYS A 312 -5.92 -42.21 -44.31
CA LYS A 312 -4.77 -41.70 -43.55
C LYS A 312 -4.66 -40.19 -43.75
N ILE A 313 -4.80 -39.42 -42.68
CA ILE A 313 -4.66 -37.96 -42.68
C ILE A 313 -3.48 -37.61 -41.76
N THR A 314 -2.70 -36.60 -42.13
CA THR A 314 -1.64 -36.06 -41.27
C THR A 314 -2.23 -34.93 -40.41
N VAL A 315 -2.19 -35.10 -39.10
CA VAL A 315 -2.64 -34.10 -38.12
C VAL A 315 -1.46 -33.60 -37.30
N ALA A 316 -1.56 -32.40 -36.70
CA ALA A 316 -0.54 -31.93 -35.78
C ALA A 316 -0.76 -32.44 -34.36
N GLU A 317 0.34 -32.84 -33.73
CA GLU A 317 0.46 -33.02 -32.29
C GLU A 317 1.35 -31.90 -31.73
N ILE A 318 0.95 -31.31 -30.61
CA ILE A 318 1.66 -30.22 -29.95
C ILE A 318 2.01 -30.58 -28.50
N GLU A 319 3.30 -30.50 -28.17
CA GLU A 319 3.81 -30.73 -26.82
C GLU A 319 4.57 -29.49 -26.33
N CYS A 320 4.16 -28.93 -25.19
CA CYS A 320 4.77 -27.73 -24.62
C CYS A 320 5.58 -28.02 -23.36
N ASP A 321 6.65 -27.26 -23.14
CA ASP A 321 7.46 -27.28 -21.93
C ASP A 321 6.57 -27.07 -20.68
N ARG A 322 6.82 -27.82 -19.60
CA ARG A 322 6.04 -27.69 -18.36
C ARG A 322 6.24 -26.33 -17.68
N ALA A 323 7.48 -25.84 -17.66
CA ALA A 323 7.86 -24.63 -16.94
C ALA A 323 8.30 -23.50 -17.88
N SER A 324 7.89 -22.27 -17.56
CA SER A 324 8.34 -21.06 -18.24
C SER A 324 9.77 -20.69 -17.79
N LYS A 325 10.65 -20.37 -18.73
CA LYS A 325 12.04 -19.97 -18.46
C LYS A 325 12.16 -18.45 -18.49
N LEU A 326 12.71 -17.85 -17.44
CA LEU A 326 13.06 -16.43 -17.42
C LEU A 326 14.41 -16.19 -18.10
N ILE A 327 14.42 -15.29 -19.07
CA ILE A 327 15.62 -14.90 -19.79
C ILE A 327 15.78 -13.38 -19.64
N ALA A 328 16.93 -12.97 -19.12
CA ALA A 328 17.29 -11.56 -18.99
C ALA A 328 17.79 -11.02 -20.34
N GLY A 329 17.35 -9.81 -20.71
CA GLY A 329 17.68 -9.17 -21.97
C GLY A 329 16.53 -9.12 -22.97
N SER A 330 16.81 -8.57 -24.14
CA SER A 330 15.83 -8.46 -25.22
C SER A 330 15.56 -9.83 -25.87
N PRO A 331 14.32 -10.07 -26.34
CA PRO A 331 14.03 -11.28 -27.12
C PRO A 331 14.92 -11.33 -28.38
N PRO A 332 15.26 -12.54 -28.87
CA PRO A 332 16.03 -12.69 -30.11
C PRO A 332 15.29 -12.03 -31.30
N PRO A 333 15.99 -11.59 -32.36
CA PRO A 333 15.35 -11.03 -33.55
C PRO A 333 14.44 -12.05 -34.25
N GLN A 334 13.45 -11.58 -35.01
CA GLN A 334 12.58 -12.47 -35.81
C GLN A 334 13.42 -13.03 -36.96
N GLN A 335 13.35 -14.36 -37.18
CA GLN A 335 13.94 -15.02 -38.34
C GLN A 335 12.96 -15.02 -39.50
#